data_AF-A0A9Q5HR65-F1
#
_entry.id   AF-A0A9Q5HR65-F1
#
_cell.length_a   1.000
_cell.length_b   1.000
_cell.length_c   1.000
_cell.angle_alpha   90.00
_cell.angle_beta   90.00
_cell.angle_gamma   90.00
#
_symmetry.space_group_name_H-M   'P 1'
#
loop_
_entity.id
_entity.type
_entity.pdbx_description
1 polymer ?
#
loop_
_entity_poly.entity_id
_entity_poly.type
_entity_poly.pdbx_seq_one_letter_code
_entity_poly.pdbx_strand_id
1 'polypeptide(L)'
;MLRVVFLSGAALVLTLLLAYSAFDTPAKISPQGCRMSYMSPSYVLLAGFNASWTSSSLASRYRLMLYREVGWDPQNEVRLHCIDKVLESENELPYTVDFNEDLSAFHGPTLASQRQYSADAISYILSLYPPDTKIIILGHSMGGMVATALLPASQIATIITMSTPHGVPPARFDSRMDAIYTDVQMRLAYDPIPILSLCGGITDTMIPSEFCALPPDAGDNSGYREMVFTSSLEGCWSGLGHREMVWCHQVRWRVARAVLELGSSRTSHDIGQILDYWFRDGIDPSKLEFRDADTTAIAIKDPISVSEEVLPLIIKNPRGFNSFKLKIPYDDRNDRIRNLVIYFSQGTILSVSPADPLPLKMSIHLCRDEVVPDTVDGPIPICELIAPSSLRLIPNPDSGKSFPVPHEGVDEPDGVVVFTAQLPPRHNEFPEEWIQIEVQSDTNKGWAVATIENEHSLANYANSFAPLFRVIDVHLDPTSLKTDISFPSLLSNVLIVYRARAKLSGSCKGSYNAESFRFSDQKDPCVQIRCFLRFCCIHLVRMKAISIAYWRVDHSFCTVILPHPSFPYQINFADFTQED
;
A
#
# COMPACT_ATOMS: atom_id res chain seq x y z
N MET A 1 -40.30 37.31 -0.92
CA MET A 1 -38.89 37.79 -0.92
C MET A 1 -38.13 37.38 0.34
N LEU A 2 -38.55 37.75 1.55
CA LEU A 2 -37.78 37.48 2.78
C LEU A 2 -37.40 35.99 3.00
N ARG A 3 -38.35 35.06 2.74
CA ARG A 3 -38.07 33.61 2.83
C ARG A 3 -37.05 33.11 1.80
N VAL A 4 -37.06 33.67 0.59
CA VAL A 4 -36.12 33.29 -0.48
C VAL A 4 -34.72 33.80 -0.13
N VAL A 5 -34.61 35.05 0.34
CA VAL A 5 -33.33 35.62 0.79
C VAL A 5 -32.76 34.83 1.97
N PHE A 6 -33.60 34.44 2.93
CA PHE A 6 -33.17 33.63 4.07
C PHE A 6 -32.71 32.23 3.66
N LEU A 7 -33.46 31.53 2.79
CA LEU A 7 -33.09 30.20 2.29
C LEU A 7 -31.81 30.24 1.44
N SER A 8 -31.67 31.24 0.55
CA SER A 8 -30.46 31.43 -0.23
C SER A 8 -29.26 31.77 0.65
N GLY A 9 -29.45 32.59 1.69
CA GLY A 9 -28.40 32.91 2.67
C GLY A 9 -27.98 31.69 3.48
N ALA A 10 -28.94 30.91 3.98
CA ALA A 10 -28.67 29.67 4.72
C ALA A 10 -27.98 28.63 3.83
N ALA A 11 -28.39 28.47 2.57
CA ALA A 11 -27.74 27.59 1.61
C ALA A 11 -26.31 28.02 1.30
N LEU A 12 -26.06 29.33 1.14
CA LEU A 12 -24.71 29.86 0.93
C LEU A 12 -23.81 29.61 2.15
N VAL A 13 -24.31 29.88 3.36
CA VAL A 13 -23.57 29.62 4.61
C VAL A 13 -23.26 28.12 4.75
N LEU A 14 -24.25 27.25 4.51
CA LEU A 14 -24.03 25.80 4.55
C LEU A 14 -23.01 25.35 3.51
N THR A 15 -23.07 25.88 2.29
CA THR A 15 -22.11 25.57 1.23
C THR A 15 -20.69 26.03 1.60
N LEU A 16 -20.56 27.23 2.19
CA LEU A 16 -19.28 27.75 2.67
C LEU A 16 -18.73 26.91 3.84
N LEU A 17 -19.58 26.47 4.76
CA LEU A 17 -19.18 25.59 5.86
C LEU A 17 -18.72 24.22 5.36
N LEU A 18 -19.46 23.62 4.41
CA LEU A 18 -19.08 22.35 3.79
C LEU A 18 -17.77 22.49 3.00
N ALA A 19 -17.61 23.56 2.22
CA ALA A 19 -16.37 23.84 1.51
C ALA A 19 -15.19 24.02 2.49
N TYR A 20 -15.36 24.83 3.54
CA TYR A 20 -14.34 25.02 4.57
C TYR A 20 -13.96 23.69 5.25
N SER A 21 -14.96 22.88 5.62
CA SER A 21 -14.68 21.55 6.18
C SER A 21 -13.91 20.68 5.21
N ALA A 22 -14.25 20.66 3.92
CA ALA A 22 -13.59 19.84 2.92
C ALA A 22 -12.12 20.25 2.71
N PHE A 23 -11.79 21.55 2.76
CA PHE A 23 -10.41 22.02 2.63
C PHE A 23 -9.53 21.75 3.87
N ASP A 24 -10.12 21.74 5.05
CA ASP A 24 -9.40 21.57 6.33
C ASP A 24 -9.27 20.09 6.75
N THR A 25 -10.16 19.24 6.23
CA THR A 25 -10.23 17.80 6.49
C THR A 25 -8.91 17.05 6.23
N PRO A 26 -8.22 17.21 5.08
CA PRO A 26 -6.99 16.48 4.77
C PRO A 26 -5.89 16.70 5.81
N ALA A 27 -5.62 17.96 6.17
CA ALA A 27 -4.57 18.32 7.12
C ALA A 27 -4.86 17.84 8.55
N LYS A 28 -6.15 17.70 8.91
CA LYS A 28 -6.59 17.27 10.24
C LYS A 28 -6.75 15.76 10.39
N ILE A 29 -7.18 15.08 9.33
CA ILE A 29 -7.49 13.63 9.37
C ILE A 29 -6.24 12.79 9.13
N SER A 30 -5.38 13.20 8.20
CA SER A 30 -4.16 12.47 7.87
C SER A 30 -3.07 13.51 7.61
N PRO A 31 -2.37 13.98 8.66
CA PRO A 31 -1.26 14.91 8.47
C PRO A 31 -0.24 14.26 7.52
N GLN A 32 0.25 15.04 6.56
CA GLN A 32 1.19 14.55 5.56
C GLN A 32 2.44 13.99 6.23
N GLY A 33 2.57 12.68 6.20
CA GLY A 33 3.67 11.93 6.77
C GLY A 33 4.72 11.69 5.71
N CYS A 34 5.32 12.75 5.20
CA CYS A 34 6.20 12.64 4.06
C CYS A 34 7.47 13.46 4.25
N ARG A 35 8.62 12.80 4.10
CA ARG A 35 9.93 13.47 4.13
C ARG A 35 10.25 14.09 2.78
N MET A 36 10.58 15.38 2.79
CA MET A 36 11.09 16.06 1.60
C MET A 36 12.38 15.41 1.13
N SER A 37 12.47 15.17 -0.17
CA SER A 37 13.58 14.47 -0.77
C SER A 37 14.28 15.41 -1.75
N TYR A 38 15.48 15.89 -1.37
CA TYR A 38 16.21 16.91 -2.12
C TYR A 38 16.98 16.28 -3.29
N MET A 39 17.08 17.02 -4.39
CA MET A 39 17.84 16.70 -5.59
C MET A 39 18.45 17.99 -6.12
N SER A 40 19.56 17.87 -6.83
CA SER A 40 20.25 18.98 -7.52
C SER A 40 20.19 18.73 -9.04
N PRO A 41 19.01 18.86 -9.66
CA PRO A 41 18.81 18.49 -11.04
C PRO A 41 19.53 19.46 -11.99
N SER A 42 20.09 18.91 -13.04
CA SER A 42 20.63 19.60 -14.21
C SER A 42 19.96 19.02 -15.45
N TYR A 43 19.69 19.87 -16.44
CA TYR A 43 18.97 19.46 -17.64
C TYR A 43 19.73 19.88 -18.89
N VAL A 44 19.90 18.94 -19.83
CA VAL A 44 20.52 19.19 -21.13
C VAL A 44 19.43 19.16 -22.21
N LEU A 45 19.24 20.29 -22.89
CA LEU A 45 18.27 20.40 -23.99
C LEU A 45 18.74 19.59 -25.20
N LEU A 46 17.87 18.70 -25.69
CA LEU A 46 18.13 17.91 -26.90
C LEU A 46 17.75 18.71 -28.15
N ALA A 47 18.58 19.70 -28.50
CA ALA A 47 18.30 20.61 -29.63
C ALA A 47 18.15 19.90 -30.99
N GLY A 48 18.81 18.74 -31.16
CA GLY A 48 18.68 17.93 -32.38
C GLY A 48 17.28 17.36 -32.61
N PHE A 49 16.55 17.06 -31.53
CA PHE A 49 15.16 16.63 -31.60
C PHE A 49 14.26 17.72 -32.19
N ASN A 50 14.36 18.93 -31.62
CA ASN A 50 13.53 20.08 -32.03
C ASN A 50 13.78 20.52 -33.49
N ALA A 51 14.95 20.18 -34.06
CA ALA A 51 15.30 20.58 -35.42
C ALA A 51 14.69 19.69 -36.51
N SER A 52 14.52 18.39 -36.26
CA SER A 52 14.19 17.43 -37.34
C SER A 52 13.17 16.36 -37.00
N TRP A 53 12.81 16.15 -35.73
CA TRP A 53 11.97 15.02 -35.31
C TRP A 53 10.54 15.38 -34.92
N THR A 54 10.28 16.65 -34.63
CA THR A 54 8.93 17.14 -34.34
C THR A 54 8.61 18.39 -35.15
N SER A 55 7.32 18.69 -35.29
CA SER A 55 6.87 19.87 -36.03
C SER A 55 7.40 21.16 -35.40
N SER A 56 7.67 22.18 -36.23
CA SER A 56 8.19 23.47 -35.75
C SER A 56 7.27 24.15 -34.73
N SER A 57 5.95 23.93 -34.82
CA SER A 57 4.98 24.44 -33.85
C SER A 57 5.17 23.79 -32.48
N LEU A 58 5.32 22.47 -32.42
CA LEU A 58 5.55 21.75 -31.16
C LEU A 58 6.94 22.00 -30.59
N ALA A 59 7.99 22.02 -31.44
CA ALA A 59 9.37 22.32 -31.04
C ALA A 59 9.53 23.71 -30.42
N SER A 60 8.70 24.67 -30.82
CA SER A 60 8.68 26.03 -30.25
C SER A 60 7.98 26.10 -28.89
N ARG A 61 7.16 25.11 -28.57
CA ARG A 61 6.25 25.11 -27.41
C ARG A 61 6.71 24.19 -26.29
N TYR A 62 7.24 23.02 -26.64
CA TYR A 62 7.67 21.99 -25.71
C TYR A 62 9.16 21.74 -25.83
N ARG A 63 9.74 21.11 -24.80
CA ARG A 63 11.18 20.81 -24.75
C ARG A 63 11.42 19.38 -24.31
N LEU A 64 12.36 18.71 -24.99
CA LEU A 64 12.88 17.42 -24.58
C LEU A 64 14.24 17.62 -23.94
N MET A 65 14.38 17.17 -22.69
CA MET A 65 15.58 17.37 -21.90
C MET A 65 16.09 16.02 -21.39
N LEU A 66 17.41 15.87 -21.34
CA LEU A 66 18.10 14.81 -20.61
C LEU A 66 18.34 15.28 -19.18
N TYR A 67 17.87 14.51 -18.19
CA TYR A 67 18.10 14.79 -16.77
C TYR A 67 19.50 14.33 -16.35
N ARG A 68 20.14 15.12 -15.48
CA ARG A 68 21.45 14.87 -14.88
C ARG A 68 21.46 15.32 -13.42
N GLU A 69 22.29 14.70 -12.59
CA GLU A 69 22.40 15.06 -11.17
C GLU A 69 23.74 15.78 -10.91
N VAL A 70 23.66 17.03 -10.43
CA VAL A 70 24.86 17.83 -10.18
C VAL A 70 25.73 17.18 -9.11
N GLY A 71 27.02 17.00 -9.42
CA GLY A 71 28.02 16.50 -8.47
C GLY A 71 28.16 14.97 -8.43
N TRP A 72 27.24 14.23 -9.05
CA TRP A 72 27.39 12.79 -9.32
C TRP A 72 27.95 12.55 -10.72
N ASP A 73 27.52 13.39 -11.65
CA ASP A 73 27.97 13.40 -13.03
C ASP A 73 29.34 14.10 -13.20
N PRO A 74 30.34 13.49 -13.87
CA PRO A 74 31.64 14.12 -14.06
C PRO A 74 31.51 15.43 -14.87
N GLN A 75 31.91 16.54 -14.24
CA GLN A 75 31.69 17.92 -14.73
C GLN A 75 32.38 18.26 -16.07
N ASN A 76 33.27 17.41 -16.59
CA ASN A 76 34.20 17.76 -17.67
C ASN A 76 33.80 17.30 -19.09
N GLU A 77 32.64 16.68 -19.30
CA GLU A 77 32.22 16.22 -20.64
C GLU A 77 30.98 16.95 -21.22
N VAL A 78 30.69 18.17 -20.77
CA VAL A 78 29.49 18.90 -21.22
C VAL A 78 29.80 19.77 -22.45
N ARG A 79 29.81 19.13 -23.62
CA ARG A 79 29.45 19.75 -24.92
C ARG A 79 28.57 18.76 -25.68
N LEU A 80 27.66 19.27 -26.53
CA LEU A 80 26.76 18.49 -27.41
C LEU A 80 27.44 17.39 -28.26
N HIS A 81 28.77 17.31 -28.26
CA HIS A 81 29.57 16.30 -28.97
C HIS A 81 29.88 15.05 -28.13
N CYS A 82 29.40 14.95 -26.88
CA CYS A 82 29.69 13.83 -25.97
C CYS A 82 28.46 12.97 -25.62
N ILE A 83 27.28 13.22 -26.21
CA ILE A 83 26.09 12.35 -25.96
C ILE A 83 26.44 10.90 -26.32
N ASP A 84 27.15 10.68 -27.44
CA ASP A 84 27.57 9.35 -27.89
C ASP A 84 28.46 8.62 -26.86
N LYS A 85 29.35 9.35 -26.16
CA LYS A 85 30.22 8.77 -25.11
C LYS A 85 29.48 8.47 -23.81
N VAL A 86 28.48 9.27 -23.46
CA VAL A 86 27.67 9.07 -22.26
C VAL A 86 26.74 7.87 -22.45
N LEU A 87 26.13 7.74 -23.63
CA LEU A 87 25.33 6.57 -24.04
C LEU A 87 26.14 5.26 -24.03
N GLU A 88 27.46 5.33 -24.26
CA GLU A 88 28.36 4.16 -24.16
C GLU A 88 28.66 3.74 -22.70
N SER A 89 28.41 4.62 -21.71
CA SER A 89 28.84 4.41 -20.31
C SER A 89 27.69 4.14 -19.33
N GLU A 90 26.47 4.58 -19.62
CA GLU A 90 25.31 4.46 -18.73
C GLU A 90 24.09 3.92 -19.49
N ASN A 91 23.60 2.74 -19.09
CA ASN A 91 22.52 2.04 -19.79
C ASN A 91 21.12 2.60 -19.48
N GLU A 92 20.97 3.48 -18.49
CA GLU A 92 19.65 3.93 -17.98
C GLU A 92 19.62 5.44 -17.75
N LEU A 93 19.43 6.22 -18.82
CA LEU A 93 19.39 7.67 -18.73
C LEU A 93 17.95 8.20 -18.64
N PRO A 94 17.61 9.02 -17.64
CA PRO A 94 16.29 9.62 -17.52
C PRO A 94 16.10 10.81 -18.47
N TYR A 95 15.02 10.78 -19.25
CA TYR A 95 14.57 11.88 -20.10
C TYR A 95 13.31 12.52 -19.53
N THR A 96 13.18 13.84 -19.70
CA THR A 96 12.01 14.59 -19.26
C THR A 96 11.43 15.40 -20.40
N VAL A 97 10.10 15.38 -20.51
CA VAL A 97 9.35 16.22 -21.45
C VAL A 97 8.76 17.40 -20.69
N ASP A 98 9.14 18.61 -21.08
CA ASP A 98 8.60 19.86 -20.56
C ASP A 98 7.50 20.36 -21.49
N PHE A 99 6.26 20.32 -20.99
CA PHE A 99 5.07 20.81 -21.70
C PHE A 99 4.79 22.30 -21.48
N ASN A 100 5.74 23.06 -20.95
CA ASN A 100 5.63 24.51 -20.74
C ASN A 100 4.37 24.90 -19.93
N GLU A 101 4.03 24.08 -18.93
CA GLU A 101 2.86 24.25 -18.04
C GLU A 101 1.52 24.43 -18.77
N ASP A 102 1.40 23.93 -20.00
CA ASP A 102 0.15 24.01 -20.74
C ASP A 102 -1.00 23.28 -20.03
N LEU A 103 -2.16 23.95 -19.98
CA LEU A 103 -3.36 23.55 -19.24
C LEU A 103 -4.11 22.36 -19.86
N SER A 104 -3.48 21.19 -19.96
CA SER A 104 -4.07 19.99 -20.55
C SER A 104 -5.26 19.42 -19.79
N ALA A 105 -5.39 19.72 -18.49
CA ALA A 105 -6.56 19.37 -17.69
C ALA A 105 -7.87 20.00 -18.19
N PHE A 106 -7.78 21.09 -18.98
CA PHE A 106 -8.93 21.89 -19.38
C PHE A 106 -9.18 21.88 -20.90
N HIS A 107 -8.28 21.30 -21.70
CA HIS A 107 -8.31 21.46 -23.15
C HIS A 107 -7.82 20.21 -23.91
N GLY A 108 -8.73 19.52 -24.59
CA GLY A 108 -8.44 18.26 -25.30
C GLY A 108 -7.37 18.36 -26.39
N PRO A 109 -7.39 19.38 -27.28
CA PRO A 109 -6.35 19.56 -28.28
C PRO A 109 -4.94 19.77 -27.70
N THR A 110 -4.85 20.34 -26.50
CA THR A 110 -3.56 20.47 -25.80
C THR A 110 -3.03 19.08 -25.45
N LEU A 111 -3.85 18.22 -24.86
CA LEU A 111 -3.45 16.84 -24.54
C LEU A 111 -3.05 16.05 -25.80
N ALA A 112 -3.80 16.21 -26.90
CA ALA A 112 -3.45 15.58 -28.18
C ALA A 112 -2.08 16.06 -28.72
N SER A 113 -1.77 17.35 -28.55
CA SER A 113 -0.47 17.91 -28.93
C SER A 113 0.67 17.37 -28.03
N GLN A 114 0.41 17.25 -26.72
CA GLN A 114 1.36 16.67 -25.76
C GLN A 114 1.63 15.19 -26.07
N ARG A 115 0.59 14.42 -26.42
CA ARG A 115 0.71 13.04 -26.89
C ARG A 115 1.58 12.95 -28.13
N GLN A 116 1.30 13.76 -29.16
CA GLN A 116 2.09 13.73 -30.40
C GLN A 116 3.57 14.04 -30.13
N TYR A 117 3.85 15.09 -29.37
CA TYR A 117 5.22 15.46 -29.02
C TYR A 117 5.93 14.35 -28.23
N SER A 118 5.22 13.67 -27.34
CA SER A 118 5.76 12.54 -26.57
C SER A 118 6.07 11.33 -27.46
N ALA A 119 5.21 11.04 -28.44
CA ALA A 119 5.46 9.96 -29.41
C ALA A 119 6.69 10.25 -30.29
N ASP A 120 6.83 11.50 -30.77
CA ASP A 120 8.01 11.96 -31.50
C ASP A 120 9.27 11.83 -30.62
N ALA A 121 9.18 12.25 -29.35
CA ALA A 121 10.28 12.18 -28.39
C ALA A 121 10.72 10.74 -28.11
N ILE A 122 9.79 9.81 -27.91
CA ILE A 122 10.10 8.38 -27.71
C ILE A 122 10.83 7.83 -28.95
N SER A 123 10.33 8.13 -30.14
CA SER A 123 10.95 7.68 -31.39
C SER A 123 12.38 8.21 -31.54
N TYR A 124 12.61 9.46 -31.17
CA TYR A 124 13.95 10.07 -31.15
C TYR A 124 14.86 9.42 -30.10
N ILE A 125 14.39 9.29 -28.86
CA ILE A 125 15.16 8.67 -27.77
C ILE A 125 15.60 7.27 -28.20
N LEU A 126 14.68 6.42 -28.66
CA LEU A 126 14.99 5.05 -29.07
C LEU A 126 15.94 4.97 -30.26
N SER A 127 16.01 6.01 -31.11
CA SER A 127 17.02 6.08 -32.17
C SER A 127 18.45 6.25 -31.66
N LEU A 128 18.63 6.67 -30.41
CA LEU A 128 19.92 6.80 -29.74
C LEU A 128 20.40 5.49 -29.09
N TYR A 129 19.53 4.48 -28.99
CA TYR A 129 19.81 3.21 -28.31
C TYR A 129 19.82 2.04 -29.31
N PRO A 130 20.38 0.87 -28.91
CA PRO A 130 20.30 -0.33 -29.72
C PRO A 130 18.86 -0.68 -30.13
N PRO A 131 18.66 -1.34 -31.28
CA PRO A 131 17.34 -1.81 -31.69
C PRO A 131 16.72 -2.71 -30.60
N ASP A 132 15.39 -2.73 -30.54
CA ASP A 132 14.59 -3.47 -29.56
C ASP A 132 14.70 -2.98 -28.10
N THR A 133 15.37 -1.85 -27.86
CA THR A 133 15.29 -1.15 -26.56
C THR A 133 13.85 -0.72 -26.30
N LYS A 134 13.35 -0.98 -25.09
CA LYS A 134 12.04 -0.53 -24.63
C LYS A 134 12.18 0.59 -23.60
N ILE A 135 11.16 1.43 -23.49
CA ILE A 135 11.13 2.57 -22.57
C ILE A 135 10.14 2.35 -21.43
N ILE A 136 10.50 2.82 -20.24
CA ILE A 136 9.61 2.90 -19.08
C ILE A 136 9.09 4.34 -19.01
N ILE A 137 7.76 4.52 -18.86
CA ILE A 137 7.17 5.86 -18.77
C ILE A 137 6.67 6.11 -17.34
N LEU A 138 7.14 7.22 -16.76
CA LEU A 138 6.61 7.77 -15.51
C LEU A 138 5.71 8.96 -15.83
N GLY A 139 4.47 8.93 -15.35
CA GLY A 139 3.50 10.00 -15.57
C GLY A 139 2.93 10.51 -14.25
N HIS A 140 2.99 11.82 -14.01
CA HIS A 140 2.32 12.46 -12.87
C HIS A 140 1.11 13.24 -13.35
N SER A 141 -0.01 13.14 -12.64
CA SER A 141 -1.22 13.91 -12.92
C SER A 141 -1.65 13.75 -14.38
N MET A 142 -1.91 14.85 -15.10
CA MET A 142 -2.22 14.84 -16.54
C MET A 142 -1.09 14.28 -17.42
N GLY A 143 0.16 14.28 -16.96
CA GLY A 143 1.26 13.63 -17.67
C GLY A 143 1.08 12.11 -17.77
N GLY A 144 0.44 11.47 -16.78
CA GLY A 144 0.04 10.07 -16.88
C GLY A 144 -1.08 9.84 -17.90
N MET A 145 -1.98 10.79 -18.10
CA MET A 145 -2.97 10.72 -19.18
C MET A 145 -2.33 10.87 -20.55
N VAL A 146 -1.29 11.69 -20.69
CA VAL A 146 -0.50 11.76 -21.92
C VAL A 146 0.19 10.42 -22.16
N ALA A 147 0.77 9.81 -21.12
CA ALA A 147 1.43 8.51 -21.22
C ALA A 147 0.48 7.39 -21.65
N THR A 148 -0.69 7.26 -21.02
CA THR A 148 -1.67 6.22 -21.38
C THR A 148 -2.31 6.46 -22.74
N ALA A 149 -2.41 7.71 -23.20
CA ALA A 149 -2.88 8.04 -24.53
C ALA A 149 -1.95 7.55 -25.65
N LEU A 150 -0.68 7.24 -25.35
CA LEU A 150 0.27 6.66 -26.32
C LEU A 150 -0.09 5.23 -26.72
N LEU A 151 -0.85 4.51 -25.90
CA LEU A 151 -1.19 3.10 -26.15
C LEU A 151 -2.05 2.92 -27.42
N PRO A 152 -1.93 1.82 -28.17
CA PRO A 152 -0.92 0.78 -28.00
C PRO A 152 0.45 1.20 -28.53
N ALA A 153 1.52 0.85 -27.80
CA ALA A 153 2.89 1.20 -28.16
C ALA A 153 3.87 0.09 -27.77
N SER A 154 4.28 -0.74 -28.75
CA SER A 154 5.20 -1.88 -28.56
C SER A 154 6.59 -1.52 -28.00
N GLN A 155 6.95 -0.24 -28.13
CA GLN A 155 8.19 0.34 -27.62
C GLN A 155 8.16 0.59 -26.10
N ILE A 156 6.99 0.57 -25.46
CA ILE A 156 6.85 0.79 -24.02
C ILE A 156 6.94 -0.55 -23.28
N ALA A 157 7.79 -0.62 -22.27
CA ALA A 157 7.90 -1.76 -21.38
C ALA A 157 6.81 -1.75 -20.31
N THR A 158 6.60 -0.60 -19.65
CA THR A 158 5.58 -0.40 -18.61
C THR A 158 5.30 1.09 -18.39
N ILE A 159 4.14 1.40 -17.83
CA ILE A 159 3.72 2.75 -17.43
C ILE A 159 3.46 2.78 -15.93
N ILE A 160 4.13 3.68 -15.21
CA ILE A 160 3.83 3.98 -13.81
C ILE A 160 3.22 5.38 -13.76
N THR A 161 1.98 5.46 -13.27
CA THR A 161 1.25 6.71 -13.12
C THR A 161 1.09 7.10 -11.66
N MET A 162 1.10 8.40 -11.38
CA MET A 162 1.12 8.98 -10.04
C MET A 162 0.09 10.10 -9.95
N SER A 163 -0.92 9.96 -9.09
CA SER A 163 -2.06 10.89 -8.97
C SER A 163 -2.70 11.22 -10.32
N THR A 164 -2.75 10.25 -11.23
CA THR A 164 -3.30 10.43 -12.58
C THR A 164 -4.80 10.16 -12.59
N PRO A 165 -5.63 11.08 -13.09
CA PRO A 165 -7.07 10.87 -13.18
C PRO A 165 -7.41 10.03 -14.42
N HIS A 166 -7.33 8.70 -14.34
CA HIS A 166 -7.66 7.78 -15.45
C HIS A 166 -9.16 7.72 -15.77
N GLY A 167 -10.01 7.74 -14.75
CA GLY A 167 -11.44 7.49 -14.90
C GLY A 167 -12.21 8.70 -15.44
N VAL A 168 -11.89 9.90 -14.98
CA VAL A 168 -12.66 11.12 -15.28
C VAL A 168 -11.73 12.34 -15.29
N PRO A 169 -11.86 13.27 -16.25
CA PRO A 169 -11.07 14.49 -16.23
C PRO A 169 -11.39 15.35 -15.01
N PRO A 170 -10.39 15.99 -14.38
CA PRO A 170 -10.61 16.86 -13.21
C PRO A 170 -11.56 18.02 -13.52
N ALA A 171 -11.60 18.43 -14.78
CA ALA A 171 -12.38 19.55 -15.27
C ALA A 171 -13.05 19.21 -16.62
N ARG A 172 -14.37 19.05 -16.62
CA ARG A 172 -15.18 18.74 -17.81
C ARG A 172 -15.65 20.00 -18.55
N PHE A 173 -14.73 20.85 -18.99
CA PHE A 173 -15.09 22.07 -19.74
C PHE A 173 -15.09 21.89 -21.27
N ASP A 174 -14.48 20.82 -21.78
CA ASP A 174 -14.36 20.53 -23.21
C ASP A 174 -14.92 19.12 -23.49
N SER A 175 -15.95 19.03 -24.33
CA SER A 175 -16.57 17.74 -24.70
C SER A 175 -15.60 16.79 -25.41
N ARG A 176 -14.51 17.32 -25.99
CA ARG A 176 -13.45 16.50 -26.59
C ARG A 176 -12.63 15.76 -25.54
N MET A 177 -12.58 16.23 -24.29
CA MET A 177 -11.92 15.51 -23.19
C MET A 177 -12.62 14.18 -22.92
N ASP A 178 -13.96 14.14 -22.92
CA ASP A 178 -14.71 12.90 -22.69
C ASP A 178 -14.41 11.86 -23.78
N ALA A 179 -14.30 12.29 -25.04
CA ALA A 179 -13.93 11.41 -26.15
C ALA A 179 -12.51 10.84 -26.00
N ILE A 180 -11.56 11.67 -25.58
CA ILE A 180 -10.17 11.24 -25.30
C ILE A 180 -10.15 10.23 -24.16
N TYR A 181 -10.84 10.50 -23.04
CA TYR A 181 -10.85 9.59 -21.89
C TYR A 181 -11.51 8.26 -22.23
N THR A 182 -12.58 8.28 -23.03
CA THR A 182 -13.23 7.05 -23.51
C THR A 182 -12.27 6.22 -24.38
N ASP A 183 -11.54 6.86 -25.30
CA ASP A 183 -10.52 6.20 -26.14
C ASP A 183 -9.38 5.62 -25.29
N VAL A 184 -8.87 6.38 -24.33
CA VAL A 184 -7.80 5.93 -23.41
C VAL A 184 -8.27 4.75 -22.55
N GLN A 185 -9.47 4.81 -21.97
CA GLN A 185 -10.00 3.70 -21.17
C GLN A 185 -10.20 2.44 -22.00
N MET A 186 -10.68 2.56 -23.25
CA MET A 186 -10.77 1.40 -24.13
C MET A 186 -9.39 0.81 -24.42
N ARG A 187 -8.39 1.63 -24.76
CA ARG A 187 -7.01 1.13 -24.99
C ARG A 187 -6.46 0.44 -23.75
N LEU A 188 -6.59 1.09 -22.60
CA LEU A 188 -6.16 0.52 -21.33
C LEU A 188 -6.83 -0.82 -21.05
N ALA A 189 -8.12 -1.00 -21.33
CA ALA A 189 -8.82 -2.25 -21.07
C ALA A 189 -8.31 -3.46 -21.90
N TYR A 190 -7.71 -3.22 -23.07
CA TYR A 190 -7.28 -4.28 -24.00
C TYR A 190 -5.77 -4.38 -24.20
N ASP A 191 -4.99 -3.38 -23.79
CA ASP A 191 -3.55 -3.35 -23.98
C ASP A 191 -2.83 -4.18 -22.89
N PRO A 192 -1.95 -5.13 -23.25
CA PRO A 192 -1.26 -6.01 -22.31
C PRO A 192 -0.03 -5.36 -21.64
N ILE A 193 0.30 -4.10 -21.95
CA ILE A 193 1.42 -3.39 -21.34
C ILE A 193 1.17 -3.22 -19.84
N PRO A 194 2.10 -3.68 -18.97
CA PRO A 194 2.01 -3.49 -17.53
C PRO A 194 1.79 -2.03 -17.13
N ILE A 195 0.78 -1.77 -16.29
CA ILE A 195 0.48 -0.45 -15.75
C ILE A 195 0.25 -0.47 -14.23
N LEU A 196 0.89 0.46 -13.54
CA LEU A 196 0.70 0.72 -12.12
C LEU A 196 0.16 2.14 -11.89
N SER A 197 -0.89 2.28 -11.09
CA SER A 197 -1.50 3.57 -10.70
C SER A 197 -1.31 3.83 -9.21
N LEU A 198 -0.46 4.81 -8.85
CA LEU A 198 -0.21 5.23 -7.47
C LEU A 198 -1.06 6.45 -7.11
N CYS A 199 -1.79 6.38 -6.00
CA CYS A 199 -2.76 7.42 -5.64
C CYS A 199 -2.62 7.94 -4.22
N GLY A 200 -2.74 9.26 -4.09
CA GLY A 200 -2.49 9.99 -2.86
C GLY A 200 -3.47 9.68 -1.73
N GLY A 201 -4.64 9.12 -2.01
CA GLY A 201 -5.67 8.93 -1.00
C GLY A 201 -6.46 10.21 -0.74
N ILE A 202 -7.05 10.34 0.45
CA ILE A 202 -7.86 11.50 0.88
C ILE A 202 -7.06 12.83 0.91
N THR A 203 -5.75 12.73 1.03
CA THR A 203 -4.83 13.87 1.13
C THR A 203 -4.58 14.54 -0.22
N ASP A 204 -4.86 13.86 -1.34
CA ASP A 204 -4.87 14.49 -2.66
C ASP A 204 -6.16 15.30 -2.83
N THR A 205 -6.05 16.61 -2.62
CA THR A 205 -7.17 17.54 -2.73
C THR A 205 -7.45 17.99 -4.15
N MET A 206 -6.60 17.62 -5.12
CA MET A 206 -6.79 17.99 -6.53
C MET A 206 -7.48 16.86 -7.29
N ILE A 207 -7.07 15.61 -7.04
CA ILE A 207 -7.57 14.43 -7.72
C ILE A 207 -8.19 13.48 -6.70
N PRO A 208 -9.53 13.34 -6.70
CA PRO A 208 -10.20 12.31 -5.92
C PRO A 208 -9.64 10.92 -6.21
N SER A 209 -9.49 10.13 -5.17
CA SER A 209 -8.89 8.81 -5.21
C SER A 209 -9.57 7.84 -6.17
N GLU A 210 -10.88 7.97 -6.35
CA GLU A 210 -11.67 7.18 -7.29
C GLU A 210 -11.36 7.50 -8.76
N PHE A 211 -10.84 8.69 -9.07
CA PHE A 211 -10.51 9.07 -10.45
C PHE A 211 -9.23 8.41 -10.92
N CYS A 212 -8.39 7.93 -10.00
CA CYS A 212 -7.22 7.13 -10.32
C CYS A 212 -7.51 5.71 -10.82
N ALA A 213 -8.75 5.24 -10.66
CA ALA A 213 -9.09 3.86 -10.94
C ALA A 213 -8.82 3.52 -12.41
N LEU A 214 -8.12 2.41 -12.62
CA LEU A 214 -7.91 1.84 -13.95
C LEU A 214 -9.19 1.09 -14.38
N PRO A 215 -9.49 1.03 -15.69
CA PRO A 215 -10.62 0.25 -16.16
C PRO A 215 -10.43 -1.24 -15.82
N PRO A 216 -11.52 -1.98 -15.57
CA PRO A 216 -11.45 -3.40 -15.24
C PRO A 216 -10.89 -4.20 -16.41
N ASP A 217 -10.22 -5.32 -16.09
CA ASP A 217 -9.60 -6.19 -17.07
C ASP A 217 -10.65 -6.82 -18.01
N ALA A 218 -10.44 -6.67 -19.32
CA ALA A 218 -11.39 -7.15 -20.34
C ALA A 218 -11.17 -8.63 -20.75
N GLY A 219 -10.30 -9.38 -20.07
CA GLY A 219 -10.10 -10.83 -20.29
C GLY A 219 -8.73 -11.37 -19.84
N ASP A 220 -8.47 -12.67 -20.08
CA ASP A 220 -7.27 -13.45 -19.66
C ASP A 220 -5.92 -12.92 -20.17
N ASN A 221 -5.90 -11.95 -21.09
CA ASN A 221 -4.70 -11.39 -21.73
C ASN A 221 -4.43 -9.91 -21.36
N SER A 222 -5.04 -9.41 -20.29
CA SER A 222 -5.06 -7.97 -19.91
C SER A 222 -3.73 -7.40 -19.36
N GLY A 223 -2.67 -8.19 -19.28
CA GLY A 223 -1.37 -7.74 -18.75
C GLY A 223 -1.43 -7.44 -17.25
N TYR A 224 -0.33 -6.94 -16.69
CA TYR A 224 -0.28 -6.54 -15.29
C TYR A 224 -0.98 -5.19 -15.10
N ARG A 225 -1.94 -5.11 -14.17
CA ARG A 225 -2.70 -3.88 -13.90
C ARG A 225 -3.01 -3.75 -12.43
N GLU A 226 -2.49 -2.71 -11.80
CA GLU A 226 -2.72 -2.49 -10.38
C GLU A 226 -2.89 -1.03 -10.01
N MET A 227 -3.71 -0.81 -8.97
CA MET A 227 -3.90 0.50 -8.35
C MET A 227 -3.58 0.40 -6.87
N VAL A 228 -2.66 1.24 -6.40
CA VAL A 228 -2.19 1.22 -5.01
C VAL A 228 -2.37 2.61 -4.39
N PHE A 229 -3.01 2.64 -3.22
CA PHE A 229 -3.06 3.86 -2.42
C PHE A 229 -1.78 4.01 -1.61
N THR A 230 -1.25 5.22 -1.57
CA THR A 230 -0.06 5.55 -0.74
C THR A 230 -0.29 5.31 0.75
N SER A 231 -1.55 5.35 1.21
CA SER A 231 -1.94 5.01 2.58
C SER A 231 -1.91 3.51 2.89
N SER A 232 -2.05 2.64 1.88
CA SER A 232 -1.94 1.17 2.02
C SER A 232 -0.58 0.64 1.58
N LEU A 233 0.21 1.41 0.83
CA LEU A 233 1.54 1.06 0.38
C LEU A 233 2.46 0.82 1.59
N GLU A 234 3.01 -0.40 1.67
CA GLU A 234 4.02 -0.76 2.67
C GLU A 234 5.20 0.23 2.61
N GLY A 235 5.73 0.66 3.76
CA GLY A 235 6.80 1.67 3.83
C GLY A 235 6.38 3.12 3.57
N CYS A 236 5.15 3.39 3.13
CA CYS A 236 4.59 4.76 3.07
C CYS A 236 3.55 4.97 4.19
N TRP A 237 2.50 4.15 4.24
CA TRP A 237 1.41 4.19 5.24
C TRP A 237 0.83 5.58 5.54
N SER A 238 0.91 6.49 4.57
CA SER A 238 0.46 7.87 4.68
C SER A 238 -0.18 8.29 3.38
N GLY A 239 -1.30 9.01 3.48
CA GLY A 239 -1.82 9.70 2.32
C GLY A 239 -0.86 10.81 1.90
N LEU A 240 -0.65 10.95 0.58
CA LEU A 240 0.11 12.05 0.00
C LEU A 240 -0.80 13.07 -0.68
N GLY A 241 -0.41 14.34 -0.62
CA GLY A 241 -1.02 15.37 -1.44
C GLY A 241 -0.60 15.26 -2.91
N HIS A 242 -1.29 16.00 -3.78
CA HIS A 242 -1.10 15.91 -5.22
C HIS A 242 0.33 16.20 -5.67
N ARG A 243 0.96 17.20 -5.07
CA ARG A 243 2.32 17.64 -5.40
C ARG A 243 3.36 16.82 -4.65
N GLU A 244 3.02 16.44 -3.42
CA GLU A 244 3.81 15.62 -2.52
C GLU A 244 4.18 14.29 -3.17
N MET A 245 3.27 13.73 -3.96
CA MET A 245 3.46 12.47 -4.69
C MET A 245 4.81 12.35 -5.41
N VAL A 246 5.34 13.43 -6.01
CA VAL A 246 6.57 13.38 -6.81
C VAL A 246 7.86 13.63 -6.04
N TRP A 247 7.79 14.30 -4.88
CA TRP A 247 8.96 14.61 -4.07
C TRP A 247 9.02 13.81 -2.77
N CYS A 248 7.97 13.06 -2.46
CA CYS A 248 7.91 12.31 -1.23
C CYS A 248 8.95 11.23 -1.17
N HIS A 249 9.78 11.23 -0.13
CA HIS A 249 10.86 10.26 -0.01
C HIS A 249 10.35 8.82 -0.03
N GLN A 250 9.33 8.51 0.76
CA GLN A 250 8.79 7.14 0.90
C GLN A 250 8.32 6.55 -0.43
N VAL A 251 7.63 7.34 -1.26
CA VAL A 251 7.16 6.90 -2.58
C VAL A 251 8.27 6.96 -3.62
N ARG A 252 8.99 8.07 -3.71
CA ARG A 252 10.05 8.27 -4.70
C ARG A 252 11.15 7.23 -4.59
N TRP A 253 11.53 6.84 -3.37
CA TRP A 253 12.54 5.82 -3.12
C TRP A 253 12.14 4.47 -3.72
N ARG A 254 10.87 4.07 -3.55
CA ARG A 254 10.32 2.83 -4.13
C ARG A 254 10.23 2.89 -5.65
N VAL A 255 9.72 4.00 -6.19
CA VAL A 255 9.65 4.20 -7.64
C VAL A 255 11.04 4.12 -8.27
N ALA A 256 12.05 4.77 -7.67
CA ALA A 256 13.41 4.72 -8.17
C ALA A 256 13.98 3.29 -8.16
N ARG A 257 13.80 2.54 -7.06
CA ARG A 257 14.27 1.15 -6.96
C ARG A 257 13.56 0.23 -7.96
N ALA A 258 12.24 0.35 -8.08
CA ALA A 258 11.47 -0.42 -9.04
C ALA A 258 11.96 -0.15 -10.48
N VAL A 259 12.15 1.11 -10.87
CA VAL A 259 12.59 1.46 -12.23
C VAL A 259 13.99 0.90 -12.54
N LEU A 260 14.93 0.94 -11.59
CA LEU A 260 16.26 0.34 -11.76
C LEU A 260 16.20 -1.18 -11.96
N GLU A 261 15.32 -1.88 -11.24
CA GLU A 261 15.16 -3.33 -11.43
C GLU A 261 14.44 -3.65 -12.75
N LEU A 262 13.44 -2.85 -13.11
CA LEU A 262 12.70 -2.99 -14.37
C LEU A 262 13.60 -2.82 -15.60
N GLY A 263 14.67 -2.02 -15.53
CA GLY A 263 15.63 -1.83 -16.61
C GLY A 263 16.32 -3.12 -17.06
N SER A 264 16.40 -4.12 -16.17
CA SER A 264 16.98 -5.43 -16.46
C SER A 264 15.98 -6.46 -17.03
N SER A 265 14.68 -6.20 -16.90
CA SER A 265 13.60 -7.16 -17.20
C SER A 265 13.09 -7.06 -18.64
N ARG A 266 12.72 -8.21 -19.23
CA ARG A 266 12.31 -8.29 -20.64
C ARG A 266 10.89 -8.79 -20.86
N THR A 267 10.29 -9.45 -19.87
CA THR A 267 8.94 -10.03 -19.98
C THR A 267 7.92 -9.25 -19.15
N SER A 268 6.66 -9.25 -19.58
CA SER A 268 5.58 -8.59 -18.83
C SER A 268 5.31 -9.27 -17.47
N HIS A 269 5.63 -10.56 -17.34
CA HIS A 269 5.47 -11.30 -16.09
C HIS A 269 6.49 -10.84 -15.04
N ASP A 270 7.78 -10.81 -15.41
CA ASP A 270 8.85 -10.35 -14.51
C ASP A 270 8.62 -8.89 -14.07
N ILE A 271 8.16 -8.05 -15.01
CA ILE A 271 7.77 -6.66 -14.71
C ILE A 271 6.66 -6.63 -13.65
N GLY A 272 5.63 -7.44 -13.81
CA GLY A 272 4.54 -7.53 -12.84
C GLY A 272 5.03 -7.97 -11.46
N GLN A 273 5.94 -8.94 -11.39
CA GLN A 273 6.53 -9.39 -10.13
C GLN A 273 7.37 -8.31 -9.44
N ILE A 274 8.17 -7.54 -10.20
CA ILE A 274 8.94 -6.40 -9.66
C ILE A 274 7.99 -5.33 -9.13
N LEU A 275 6.94 -5.00 -9.89
CA LEU A 275 5.95 -4.02 -9.46
C LEU A 275 5.21 -4.49 -8.20
N ASP A 276 4.79 -5.76 -8.14
CA ASP A 276 4.16 -6.32 -6.95
C ASP A 276 5.12 -6.27 -5.76
N TYR A 277 6.40 -6.61 -5.92
CA TYR A 277 7.38 -6.56 -4.84
C TYR A 277 7.56 -5.15 -4.25
N TRP A 278 7.73 -4.13 -5.10
CA TRP A 278 7.99 -2.75 -4.65
C TRP A 278 6.73 -2.01 -4.18
N PHE A 279 5.55 -2.41 -4.67
CA PHE A 279 4.28 -1.72 -4.44
C PHE A 279 3.23 -2.57 -3.73
N ARG A 280 3.66 -3.50 -2.87
CA ARG A 280 2.77 -4.30 -2.03
C ARG A 280 1.88 -3.43 -1.13
N ASP A 281 0.65 -3.90 -0.97
CA ASP A 281 -0.29 -3.48 0.08
C ASP A 281 -0.37 -4.51 1.24
N GLY A 282 0.33 -5.65 1.10
CA GLY A 282 0.38 -6.76 2.04
C GLY A 282 -0.89 -7.64 2.07
N ILE A 283 -1.90 -7.37 1.23
CA ILE A 283 -3.21 -8.01 1.35
C ILE A 283 -3.29 -9.31 0.54
N ASP A 284 -2.69 -9.34 -0.65
CA ASP A 284 -2.78 -10.47 -1.55
C ASP A 284 -1.59 -11.44 -1.36
N PRO A 285 -1.81 -12.61 -0.73
CA PRO A 285 -0.75 -13.59 -0.51
C PRO A 285 -0.28 -14.25 -1.82
N SER A 286 -1.05 -14.17 -2.92
CA SER A 286 -0.61 -14.70 -4.22
C SER A 286 0.58 -13.94 -4.80
N LYS A 287 0.83 -12.73 -4.30
CA LYS A 287 1.97 -11.87 -4.66
C LYS A 287 3.25 -12.17 -3.86
N LEU A 288 3.20 -13.17 -2.97
CA LEU A 288 4.37 -13.62 -2.21
C LEU A 288 5.10 -14.69 -3.02
N GLU A 289 6.32 -14.39 -3.45
CA GLU A 289 7.21 -15.43 -3.96
C GLU A 289 7.62 -16.37 -2.82
N PHE A 290 7.25 -17.64 -2.94
CA PHE A 290 7.90 -18.73 -2.23
C PHE A 290 9.05 -19.22 -3.10
N ARG A 291 10.30 -18.93 -2.72
CA ARG A 291 11.44 -19.50 -3.43
C ARG A 291 11.45 -21.01 -3.16
N ASP A 292 11.71 -21.83 -4.17
CA ASP A 292 11.76 -23.31 -4.07
C ASP A 292 12.71 -23.85 -2.97
N ALA A 293 13.62 -23.02 -2.44
CA ALA A 293 14.48 -23.35 -1.31
C ALA A 293 13.75 -23.33 0.06
N ASP A 294 12.59 -22.67 0.15
CA ASP A 294 11.82 -22.51 1.39
C ASP A 294 10.81 -23.66 1.61
N THR A 295 10.51 -24.48 0.59
CA THR A 295 9.48 -25.55 0.64
C THR A 295 10.01 -26.95 0.92
N THR A 296 11.32 -27.15 1.08
CA THR A 296 11.87 -28.47 1.42
C THR A 296 11.56 -28.84 2.87
N ALA A 297 10.81 -29.93 3.09
CA ALA A 297 10.59 -30.50 4.42
C ALA A 297 11.94 -30.82 5.09
N ILE A 298 12.19 -30.22 6.26
CA ILE A 298 13.44 -30.40 7.00
C ILE A 298 13.20 -31.44 8.09
N ALA A 299 13.95 -32.54 8.05
CA ALA A 299 14.06 -33.45 9.19
C ALA A 299 14.90 -32.77 10.28
N ILE A 300 14.27 -32.30 11.35
CA ILE A 300 14.96 -31.69 12.50
C ILE A 300 15.72 -32.81 13.23
N LYS A 301 17.04 -32.87 13.04
CA LYS A 301 17.87 -34.03 13.39
C LYS A 301 18.44 -34.06 14.81
N ASP A 302 18.23 -33.03 15.62
CA ASP A 302 18.78 -32.99 16.99
C ASP A 302 17.74 -32.43 17.98
N PRO A 303 17.77 -32.87 19.25
CA PRO A 303 16.91 -32.33 20.30
C PRO A 303 17.40 -30.93 20.65
N ILE A 304 16.98 -29.95 19.85
CA ILE A 304 17.13 -28.54 20.17
C ILE A 304 16.43 -28.31 21.51
N SER A 305 16.96 -27.45 22.37
CA SER A 305 16.37 -27.14 23.68
C SER A 305 14.95 -26.58 23.50
N VAL A 306 13.96 -27.48 23.48
CA VAL A 306 12.56 -27.15 23.28
C VAL A 306 12.01 -26.59 24.59
N SER A 307 11.84 -25.27 24.66
CA SER A 307 11.02 -24.65 25.71
C SER A 307 9.56 -24.83 25.31
N GLU A 308 8.80 -25.60 26.09
CA GLU A 308 7.33 -25.61 25.99
C GLU A 308 6.82 -24.30 26.61
N GLU A 309 6.44 -23.35 25.76
CA GLU A 309 6.05 -22.00 26.18
C GLU A 309 4.53 -21.85 26.27
N VAL A 310 4.07 -21.06 27.24
CA VAL A 310 2.67 -20.68 27.38
C VAL A 310 2.36 -19.51 26.44
N LEU A 311 1.23 -19.58 25.73
CA LEU A 311 0.77 -18.50 24.86
C LEU A 311 0.36 -17.25 25.67
N PRO A 312 0.65 -16.03 25.20
CA PRO A 312 1.42 -15.70 24.00
C PRO A 312 2.94 -15.89 24.21
N LEU A 313 3.62 -16.42 23.20
CA LEU A 313 5.09 -16.51 23.17
C LEU A 313 5.68 -15.11 22.99
N ILE A 314 6.57 -14.69 23.89
CA ILE A 314 7.23 -13.38 23.83
C ILE A 314 8.75 -13.58 23.79
N ILE A 315 9.35 -13.23 22.66
CA ILE A 315 10.79 -13.30 22.43
C ILE A 315 11.36 -11.89 22.57
N LYS A 316 12.37 -11.73 23.44
CA LYS A 316 13.07 -10.45 23.65
C LYS A 316 14.57 -10.64 23.48
N ASN A 317 15.21 -9.71 22.79
CA ASN A 317 16.66 -9.71 22.58
C ASN A 317 17.19 -11.07 22.11
N PRO A 318 16.61 -11.65 21.02
CA PRO A 318 16.97 -12.98 20.55
C PRO A 318 18.48 -13.04 20.28
N ARG A 319 19.16 -14.13 20.65
CA ARG A 319 20.59 -14.33 20.41
C ARG A 319 20.86 -15.75 19.95
N GLY A 320 21.74 -15.90 18.97
CA GLY A 320 22.07 -17.19 18.38
C GLY A 320 20.83 -17.84 17.76
N PHE A 321 20.77 -19.17 17.83
CA PHE A 321 19.64 -19.95 17.34
C PHE A 321 18.75 -20.35 18.52
N ASN A 322 17.47 -19.99 18.46
CA ASN A 322 16.45 -20.38 19.44
C ASN A 322 15.30 -21.08 18.73
N SER A 323 14.76 -22.12 19.34
CA SER A 323 13.70 -22.94 18.76
C SER A 323 12.59 -23.15 19.78
N PHE A 324 11.36 -22.80 19.41
CA PHE A 324 10.20 -22.78 20.31
C PHE A 324 9.11 -23.72 19.79
N LYS A 325 8.60 -24.59 20.66
CA LYS A 325 7.47 -25.49 20.37
C LYS A 325 6.19 -24.91 20.95
N LEU A 326 5.23 -24.58 20.09
CA LEU A 326 3.91 -24.10 20.48
C LEU A 326 2.89 -25.20 20.25
N LYS A 327 2.29 -25.69 21.33
CA LYS A 327 1.23 -26.71 21.24
C LYS A 327 -0.02 -26.11 20.62
N ILE A 328 -0.55 -26.78 19.61
CA ILE A 328 -1.85 -26.43 19.02
C ILE A 328 -2.93 -26.92 19.99
N PRO A 329 -3.75 -26.03 20.57
CA PRO A 329 -4.80 -26.43 21.52
C PRO A 329 -5.75 -27.43 20.87
N TYR A 330 -6.23 -28.40 21.64
CA TYR A 330 -7.26 -29.32 21.16
C TYR A 330 -8.58 -28.58 20.90
N ASP A 331 -9.32 -28.94 19.83
CA ASP A 331 -10.60 -28.32 19.50
C ASP A 331 -11.75 -29.32 19.64
N ASP A 332 -12.52 -29.17 20.72
CA ASP A 332 -13.72 -29.97 20.98
C ASP A 332 -14.91 -29.60 20.06
N ARG A 333 -14.86 -28.45 19.37
CA ARG A 333 -16.00 -27.92 18.59
C ARG A 333 -15.58 -27.59 17.17
N ASN A 334 -16.19 -28.29 16.21
CA ASN A 334 -15.92 -28.31 14.78
C ASN A 334 -16.06 -26.98 13.99
N ASP A 335 -15.99 -25.81 14.63
CA ASP A 335 -16.54 -24.56 14.08
C ASP A 335 -15.63 -23.33 14.26
N ARG A 336 -14.38 -23.49 14.75
CA ARG A 336 -13.49 -22.34 14.99
C ARG A 336 -12.25 -22.40 14.11
N ILE A 337 -12.20 -21.49 13.13
CA ILE A 337 -10.99 -21.22 12.37
C ILE A 337 -9.98 -20.58 13.32
N ARG A 338 -8.76 -21.13 13.36
CA ARG A 338 -7.67 -20.66 14.21
C ARG A 338 -6.57 -20.08 13.37
N ASN A 339 -6.04 -18.95 13.81
CA ASN A 339 -4.94 -18.26 13.16
C ASN A 339 -3.73 -18.22 14.09
N LEU A 340 -2.58 -18.63 13.54
CA LEU A 340 -1.30 -18.24 14.08
C LEU A 340 -1.05 -16.78 13.71
N VAL A 341 -0.77 -15.93 14.69
CA VAL A 341 -0.46 -14.51 14.48
C VAL A 341 0.90 -14.21 15.10
N ILE A 342 1.82 -13.68 14.30
CA ILE A 342 3.17 -13.36 14.71
C ILE A 342 3.49 -11.92 14.32
N TYR A 343 4.03 -11.17 15.28
CA TYR A 343 4.66 -9.88 15.07
C TYR A 343 6.16 -10.02 15.27
N PHE A 344 6.96 -9.63 14.29
CA PHE A 344 8.41 -9.72 14.33
C PHE A 344 9.05 -8.39 13.95
N SER A 345 9.69 -7.75 14.92
CA SER A 345 10.26 -6.41 14.73
C SER A 345 11.62 -6.47 14.04
N GLN A 346 11.80 -5.63 13.02
CA GLN A 346 13.06 -5.41 12.30
C GLN A 346 13.74 -6.68 11.75
N GLY A 347 13.03 -7.80 11.65
CA GLY A 347 13.55 -9.07 11.16
C GLY A 347 12.93 -9.48 9.84
N THR A 348 13.33 -10.64 9.34
CA THR A 348 12.87 -11.20 8.07
C THR A 348 12.07 -12.48 8.31
N ILE A 349 10.89 -12.56 7.69
CA ILE A 349 10.11 -13.80 7.56
C ILE A 349 9.90 -14.03 6.07
N LEU A 350 10.34 -15.18 5.56
CA LEU A 350 10.34 -15.48 4.12
C LEU A 350 11.01 -14.35 3.31
N SER A 351 10.29 -13.76 2.36
CA SER A 351 10.75 -12.67 1.48
C SER A 351 10.37 -11.27 1.99
N VAL A 352 9.76 -11.14 3.17
CA VAL A 352 9.31 -9.86 3.73
C VAL A 352 10.20 -9.42 4.89
N SER A 353 10.74 -8.22 4.74
CA SER A 353 11.58 -7.53 5.72
C SER A 353 11.40 -6.02 5.61
N PRO A 354 11.78 -5.24 6.64
CA PRO A 354 12.09 -3.83 6.49
C PRO A 354 13.20 -3.58 5.45
N ALA A 355 13.38 -2.33 5.04
CA ALA A 355 14.45 -1.92 4.11
C ALA A 355 15.87 -2.25 4.63
N ASP A 356 16.10 -2.01 5.93
CA ASP A 356 17.36 -2.31 6.61
C ASP A 356 17.10 -3.31 7.76
N PRO A 357 16.89 -4.60 7.44
CA PRO A 357 16.59 -5.58 8.47
C PRO A 357 17.82 -5.83 9.34
N LEU A 358 17.58 -6.06 10.63
CA LEU A 358 18.57 -6.67 11.49
C LEU A 358 18.90 -8.09 10.96
N PRO A 359 20.08 -8.66 11.32
CA PRO A 359 20.41 -10.06 11.01
C PRO A 359 19.58 -11.00 11.91
N LEU A 360 18.27 -10.98 11.69
CA LEU A 360 17.20 -11.64 12.41
C LEU A 360 16.32 -12.35 11.38
N LYS A 361 16.29 -13.68 11.43
CA LYS A 361 15.46 -14.50 10.55
C LYS A 361 14.58 -15.42 11.38
N MET A 362 13.33 -15.57 10.95
CA MET A 362 12.37 -16.48 11.57
C MET A 362 11.79 -17.43 10.52
N SER A 363 11.82 -18.72 10.83
CA SER A 363 11.16 -19.78 10.07
C SER A 363 10.06 -20.42 10.92
N ILE A 364 8.93 -20.71 10.29
CA ILE A 364 7.74 -21.26 10.95
C ILE A 364 7.34 -22.54 10.25
N HIS A 365 7.36 -23.65 10.99
CA HIS A 365 7.00 -24.96 10.49
C HIS A 365 5.84 -25.56 11.27
N LEU A 366 4.98 -26.31 10.59
CA LEU A 366 4.02 -27.21 11.20
C LEU A 366 4.67 -28.57 11.32
N CYS A 367 4.78 -29.07 12.55
CA CYS A 367 5.41 -30.34 12.84
C CYS A 367 4.40 -31.34 13.39
N ARG A 368 4.59 -32.61 13.02
CA ARG A 368 3.83 -33.74 13.55
C ARG A 368 4.76 -34.91 13.87
N ASP A 369 4.43 -35.66 14.90
CA ASP A 369 5.09 -36.93 15.16
C ASP A 369 4.66 -37.97 14.11
N GLU A 370 5.62 -38.50 13.35
CA GLU A 370 5.36 -39.66 12.50
C GLU A 370 5.68 -40.95 13.28
N VAL A 371 4.67 -41.80 13.43
CA VAL A 371 4.83 -43.14 14.02
C VAL A 371 5.29 -44.06 12.89
N VAL A 372 6.61 -44.19 12.72
CA VAL A 372 7.17 -45.18 11.79
C VAL A 372 7.03 -46.57 12.44
N PRO A 373 6.29 -47.51 11.83
CA PRO A 373 6.27 -48.89 12.30
C PRO A 373 7.67 -49.48 12.15
N ASP A 374 8.22 -50.06 13.22
CA ASP A 374 9.47 -50.84 13.29
C ASP A 374 10.82 -50.12 13.56
N THR A 375 10.85 -48.88 14.06
CA THR A 375 12.11 -48.26 14.56
C THR A 375 12.21 -48.20 16.08
N VAL A 376 13.38 -48.57 16.62
CA VAL A 376 13.71 -48.56 18.07
C VAL A 376 13.87 -47.14 18.63
N ASP A 377 14.02 -46.15 17.75
CA ASP A 377 14.35 -44.76 18.07
C ASP A 377 13.13 -43.81 18.07
N GLY A 378 12.05 -44.15 18.78
CA GLY A 378 10.92 -43.22 19.03
C GLY A 378 10.23 -42.62 17.78
N PRO A 379 9.27 -41.70 17.96
CA PRO A 379 8.66 -40.96 16.85
C PRO A 379 9.63 -39.92 16.29
N ILE A 380 9.69 -39.79 14.96
CA ILE A 380 10.51 -38.77 14.28
C ILE A 380 9.59 -37.59 13.91
N PRO A 381 9.95 -36.34 14.28
CA PRO A 381 9.16 -35.17 13.89
C PRO A 381 9.35 -34.86 12.40
N ILE A 382 8.25 -34.81 11.66
CA ILE A 382 8.22 -34.26 10.29
C ILE A 382 7.69 -32.84 10.35
N CYS A 383 8.44 -31.90 9.76
CA CYS A 383 8.12 -30.49 9.76
C CYS A 383 8.02 -29.94 8.34
N GLU A 384 6.92 -29.25 8.05
CA GLU A 384 6.66 -28.57 6.77
C GLU A 384 6.52 -27.07 6.99
N LEU A 385 6.98 -26.24 6.05
CA LEU A 385 6.86 -24.79 6.16
C LEU A 385 5.39 -24.36 6.12
N ILE A 386 4.98 -23.47 7.02
CA ILE A 386 3.62 -22.92 7.02
C ILE A 386 3.52 -21.79 5.99
N ALA A 387 2.67 -21.96 4.99
CA ALA A 387 2.32 -20.87 4.07
C ALA A 387 1.44 -19.82 4.78
N PRO A 388 1.81 -18.52 4.76
CA PRO A 388 1.00 -17.46 5.34
C PRO A 388 -0.30 -17.25 4.56
N SER A 389 -1.40 -17.04 5.28
CA SER A 389 -2.63 -16.44 4.73
C SER A 389 -2.48 -14.93 4.49
N SER A 390 -1.56 -14.29 5.22
CA SER A 390 -1.16 -12.90 5.02
C SER A 390 0.24 -12.70 5.59
N LEU A 391 1.09 -11.98 4.85
CA LEU A 391 2.43 -11.57 5.30
C LEU A 391 2.62 -10.10 4.95
N ARG A 392 2.72 -9.25 5.98
CA ARG A 392 2.72 -7.79 5.82
C ARG A 392 3.86 -7.13 6.54
N LEU A 393 4.30 -5.99 6.02
CA LEU A 393 5.02 -5.01 6.80
C LEU A 393 4.04 -3.98 7.36
N ILE A 394 4.07 -3.73 8.67
CA ILE A 394 3.28 -2.68 9.33
C ILE A 394 4.19 -1.62 9.97
N PRO A 395 3.71 -0.38 10.13
CA PRO A 395 4.49 0.66 10.80
C PRO A 395 4.69 0.36 12.29
N ASN A 396 5.77 0.89 12.86
CA ASN A 396 6.10 0.83 14.28
C ASN A 396 6.15 2.25 14.88
N PRO A 397 4.99 2.86 15.15
CA PRO A 397 4.93 4.24 15.62
C PRO A 397 5.56 4.43 17.01
N ASP A 398 6.28 5.53 17.19
CA ASP A 398 6.71 5.99 18.52
C ASP A 398 5.48 6.32 19.38
N SER A 399 5.37 5.71 20.56
CA SER A 399 4.19 5.79 21.45
C SER A 399 3.85 7.19 22.01
N GLY A 400 4.66 8.21 21.71
CA GLY A 400 4.48 9.59 22.16
C GLY A 400 4.39 10.63 21.03
N LYS A 401 4.43 10.20 19.76
CA LYS A 401 4.33 11.09 18.61
C LYS A 401 3.01 10.85 17.85
N SER A 402 2.56 11.86 17.11
CA SER A 402 1.52 11.67 16.11
C SER A 402 1.99 10.69 15.04
N PHE A 403 1.06 9.89 14.52
CA PHE A 403 1.32 8.96 13.43
C PHE A 403 0.38 9.25 12.24
N PRO A 404 0.91 9.33 11.01
CA PRO A 404 2.33 9.46 10.66
C PRO A 404 2.98 10.70 11.29
N VAL A 405 4.31 10.72 11.43
CA VAL A 405 5.01 11.91 11.95
C VAL A 405 4.94 13.01 10.87
N PRO A 406 4.40 14.21 11.15
CA PRO A 406 4.31 15.27 10.16
C PRO A 406 5.67 15.63 9.57
N HIS A 407 5.76 15.77 8.24
CA HIS A 407 6.98 16.12 7.48
C HIS A 407 8.16 15.14 7.55
N GLU A 408 8.06 14.08 8.35
CA GLU A 408 9.07 13.01 8.44
C GLU A 408 8.51 11.70 7.87
N GLY A 409 7.24 11.41 8.17
CA GLY A 409 6.55 10.21 7.75
C GLY A 409 6.88 9.00 8.59
N VAL A 410 6.93 7.85 7.92
CA VAL A 410 7.39 6.60 8.50
C VAL A 410 8.68 6.23 7.78
N ASP A 411 9.73 5.93 8.53
CA ASP A 411 10.95 5.35 7.99
C ASP A 411 10.76 3.82 7.93
N GLU A 412 11.04 3.22 6.78
CA GLU A 412 10.87 1.78 6.52
C GLU A 412 11.66 0.83 7.44
N PRO A 413 12.88 1.15 7.94
CA PRO A 413 13.66 0.27 8.82
C PRO A 413 12.97 -0.13 10.11
N ASP A 414 12.03 0.66 10.61
CA ASP A 414 11.34 0.38 11.87
C ASP A 414 10.16 -0.58 11.72
N GLY A 415 9.85 -1.04 10.50
CA GLY A 415 8.72 -1.91 10.22
C GLY A 415 8.68 -3.19 11.06
N VAL A 416 7.46 -3.65 11.36
CA VAL A 416 7.19 -4.94 12.01
C VAL A 416 6.58 -5.86 10.97
N VAL A 417 7.18 -7.04 10.80
CA VAL A 417 6.64 -8.08 9.93
C VAL A 417 5.51 -8.79 10.67
N VAL A 418 4.34 -8.83 10.07
CA VAL A 418 3.16 -9.52 10.58
C VAL A 418 2.90 -10.75 9.72
N PHE A 419 3.06 -11.92 10.31
CA PHE A 419 2.75 -13.19 9.69
C PHE A 419 1.44 -13.71 10.27
N THR A 420 0.49 -14.07 9.41
CA THR A 420 -0.69 -14.82 9.80
C THR A 420 -0.85 -16.06 8.96
N ALA A 421 -1.22 -17.18 9.57
CA ALA A 421 -1.56 -18.41 8.87
C ALA A 421 -2.77 -19.09 9.50
N GLN A 422 -3.68 -19.60 8.67
CA GLN A 422 -4.76 -20.45 9.13
C GLN A 422 -4.20 -21.82 9.49
N LEU A 423 -4.50 -22.30 10.69
CA LEU A 423 -4.05 -23.60 11.17
C LEU A 423 -5.11 -24.66 10.84
N PRO A 424 -4.69 -25.90 10.47
CA PRO A 424 -5.62 -26.98 10.26
C PRO A 424 -6.35 -27.32 11.58
N PRO A 425 -7.62 -27.76 11.52
CA PRO A 425 -8.35 -28.17 12.70
C PRO A 425 -7.75 -29.47 13.27
N ARG A 426 -7.52 -29.49 14.59
CA ARG A 426 -6.95 -30.65 15.29
C ARG A 426 -8.08 -31.43 15.97
N HIS A 427 -8.43 -32.58 15.40
CA HIS A 427 -9.54 -33.43 15.87
C HIS A 427 -9.11 -34.60 16.76
N ASN A 428 -7.83 -34.96 16.74
CA ASN A 428 -7.31 -36.08 17.51
C ASN A 428 -6.17 -35.60 18.43
N GLU A 429 -6.06 -36.23 19.60
CA GLU A 429 -4.97 -35.98 20.55
C GLU A 429 -3.63 -36.51 20.01
N PHE A 430 -3.68 -37.54 19.14
CA PHE A 430 -2.53 -38.16 18.48
C PHE A 430 -2.71 -38.27 16.95
N PRO A 431 -1.65 -38.10 16.15
CA PRO A 431 -0.27 -37.72 16.53
C PRO A 431 -0.19 -36.31 17.14
N GLU A 432 0.84 -36.03 17.93
CA GLU A 432 1.04 -34.67 18.47
C GLU A 432 1.38 -33.73 17.30
N GLU A 433 0.62 -32.66 17.16
CA GLU A 433 0.89 -31.58 16.20
C GLU A 433 1.27 -30.30 16.97
N TRP A 434 2.33 -29.64 16.51
CA TRP A 434 2.80 -28.39 17.08
C TRP A 434 3.36 -27.46 16.02
N ILE A 435 3.46 -26.19 16.39
CA ILE A 435 4.11 -25.17 15.57
C ILE A 435 5.53 -25.01 16.08
N GLN A 436 6.50 -25.15 15.19
CA GLN A 436 7.91 -24.94 15.46
C GLN A 436 8.30 -23.55 14.94
N ILE A 437 8.71 -22.67 15.85
CA ILE A 437 9.23 -21.34 15.50
C ILE A 437 10.73 -21.34 15.78
N GLU A 438 11.52 -21.13 14.73
CA GLU A 438 12.96 -21.01 14.83
C GLU A 438 13.36 -19.56 14.58
N VAL A 439 14.23 -19.04 15.44
CA VAL A 439 14.74 -17.67 15.34
C VAL A 439 16.25 -17.71 15.34
N GLN A 440 16.84 -17.27 14.23
CA GLN A 440 18.28 -17.07 14.09
C GLN A 440 18.60 -15.58 14.25
N SER A 441 19.52 -15.27 15.16
CA SER A 441 19.92 -13.90 15.48
C SER A 441 21.42 -13.76 15.70
N ASP A 442 22.05 -12.86 14.96
CA ASP A 442 23.43 -12.40 15.20
C ASP A 442 23.47 -11.06 15.97
N THR A 443 22.32 -10.60 16.47
CA THR A 443 22.17 -9.36 17.23
C THR A 443 21.58 -9.65 18.61
N ASN A 444 21.46 -8.63 19.45
CA ASN A 444 20.71 -8.68 20.71
C ASN A 444 19.51 -7.72 20.71
N LYS A 445 19.18 -7.17 19.54
CA LYS A 445 18.07 -6.24 19.31
C LYS A 445 16.89 -7.00 18.69
N GLY A 446 15.72 -6.37 18.73
CA GLY A 446 14.49 -6.95 18.19
C GLY A 446 13.69 -7.76 19.22
N TRP A 447 12.45 -8.01 18.85
CA TRP A 447 11.46 -8.75 19.62
C TRP A 447 10.47 -9.43 18.67
N ALA A 448 9.89 -10.53 19.14
CA ALA A 448 8.79 -11.20 18.50
C ALA A 448 7.68 -11.53 19.50
N VAL A 449 6.44 -11.50 19.04
CA VAL A 449 5.29 -12.00 19.79
C VAL A 449 4.50 -12.93 18.88
N ALA A 450 4.21 -14.13 19.37
CA ALA A 450 3.41 -15.12 18.64
C ALA A 450 2.25 -15.60 19.50
N THR A 451 1.05 -15.70 18.92
CA THR A 451 -0.11 -16.29 19.58
C THR A 451 -0.90 -17.16 18.62
N ILE A 452 -1.68 -18.09 19.19
CA ILE A 452 -2.73 -18.81 18.47
C ILE A 452 -4.06 -18.27 18.98
N GLU A 453 -4.83 -17.67 18.10
CA GLU A 453 -6.11 -17.07 18.44
C GLU A 453 -7.21 -17.51 17.45
N ASN A 454 -8.45 -17.57 17.95
CA ASN A 454 -9.60 -17.87 17.10
C ASN A 454 -9.86 -16.68 16.18
N GLU A 455 -10.32 -16.93 14.96
CA GLU A 455 -10.72 -15.87 14.05
C GLU A 455 -11.83 -15.03 14.70
N HIS A 456 -11.47 -13.80 15.09
CA HIS A 456 -12.36 -12.88 15.78
C HIS A 456 -12.72 -11.74 14.85
N SER A 457 -13.79 -11.93 14.07
CA SER A 457 -14.33 -10.88 13.21
C SER A 457 -15.46 -10.11 13.93
N LEU A 458 -15.27 -8.82 14.15
CA LEU A 458 -16.30 -7.93 14.67
C LEU A 458 -17.10 -7.34 13.51
N ALA A 459 -18.29 -7.86 13.27
CA ALA A 459 -19.22 -7.27 12.30
C ALA A 459 -20.05 -6.16 12.96
N ASN A 460 -19.90 -4.93 12.47
CA ASN A 460 -20.72 -3.81 12.91
C ASN A 460 -21.80 -3.49 11.86
N TYR A 461 -23.05 -3.74 12.23
CA TYR A 461 -24.24 -3.55 11.37
C TYR A 461 -24.81 -2.13 11.47
N ALA A 462 -24.01 -1.14 11.83
CA ALA A 462 -24.43 0.24 11.76
C ALA A 462 -24.90 0.56 10.32
N ASN A 463 -26.14 1.03 10.18
CA ASN A 463 -26.71 1.43 8.89
C ASN A 463 -25.81 2.47 8.20
N SER A 464 -25.87 2.57 6.87
CA SER A 464 -25.02 3.49 6.09
C SER A 464 -25.14 4.97 6.50
N PHE A 465 -26.25 5.34 7.18
CA PHE A 465 -26.47 6.69 7.72
C PHE A 465 -26.10 6.86 9.20
N ALA A 466 -25.77 5.80 9.92
CA ALA A 466 -25.41 5.88 11.34
C ALA A 466 -24.25 6.86 11.63
N PRO A 467 -23.18 6.94 10.80
CA PRO A 467 -22.09 7.89 11.02
C PRO A 467 -22.50 9.36 10.88
N LEU A 468 -23.61 9.68 10.17
CA LEU A 468 -24.08 11.05 9.98
C LEU A 468 -24.65 11.67 11.26
N PHE A 469 -25.10 10.84 12.21
CA PHE A 469 -25.81 11.30 13.40
C PHE A 469 -25.16 10.81 14.70
N ARG A 470 -24.19 9.88 14.66
CA ARG A 470 -23.54 9.35 15.85
C ARG A 470 -22.13 8.79 15.58
N VAL A 471 -21.24 8.93 16.54
CA VAL A 471 -19.96 8.20 16.60
C VAL A 471 -20.24 6.73 16.94
N ILE A 472 -19.65 5.82 16.19
CA ILE A 472 -19.76 4.37 16.42
C ILE A 472 -18.51 3.93 17.19
N ASP A 473 -18.69 3.56 18.44
CA ASP A 473 -17.61 3.02 19.27
C ASP A 473 -17.51 1.50 19.10
N VAL A 474 -16.36 1.02 18.66
CA VAL A 474 -16.03 -0.41 18.59
C VAL A 474 -15.07 -0.73 19.72
N HIS A 475 -15.49 -1.61 20.63
CA HIS A 475 -14.65 -2.07 21.73
C HIS A 475 -13.84 -3.28 21.26
N LEU A 476 -12.53 -3.22 21.46
CA LEU A 476 -11.59 -4.24 21.02
C LEU A 476 -11.13 -5.06 22.23
N ASP A 477 -10.97 -6.37 22.04
CA ASP A 477 -10.50 -7.26 23.09
C ASP A 477 -9.02 -6.95 23.38
N PRO A 478 -8.65 -6.57 24.62
CA PRO A 478 -7.28 -6.24 24.97
C PRO A 478 -6.32 -7.43 24.96
N THR A 479 -6.82 -8.66 24.78
CA THR A 479 -6.02 -9.90 24.76
C THR A 479 -5.75 -10.43 23.36
N SER A 480 -6.47 -9.95 22.36
CA SER A 480 -6.29 -10.35 20.97
C SER A 480 -5.20 -9.51 20.30
N LEU A 481 -4.32 -10.18 19.54
CA LEU A 481 -3.23 -9.53 18.81
C LEU A 481 -3.67 -9.08 17.41
N LYS A 482 -4.76 -9.65 16.88
CA LYS A 482 -5.37 -9.23 15.61
C LYS A 482 -6.89 -9.30 15.71
N THR A 483 -7.55 -8.20 15.39
CA THR A 483 -9.01 -8.16 15.27
C THR A 483 -9.42 -7.68 13.88
N ASP A 484 -10.20 -8.48 13.17
CA ASP A 484 -10.75 -8.10 11.87
C ASP A 484 -12.11 -7.42 12.07
N ILE A 485 -12.28 -6.20 11.58
CA ILE A 485 -13.53 -5.44 11.74
C ILE A 485 -14.22 -5.35 10.37
N SER A 486 -15.47 -5.80 10.31
CA SER A 486 -16.29 -5.81 9.10
C SER A 486 -17.47 -4.85 9.24
N PHE A 487 -17.72 -4.05 8.20
CA PHE A 487 -18.85 -3.13 8.14
C PHE A 487 -19.75 -3.50 6.93
N PRO A 488 -20.54 -4.58 7.03
CA PRO A 488 -21.25 -5.15 5.89
C PRO A 488 -22.36 -4.24 5.30
N SER A 489 -22.85 -3.27 6.07
CA SER A 489 -23.94 -2.37 5.69
C SER A 489 -23.47 -1.01 5.17
N LEU A 490 -22.15 -0.79 5.06
CA LEU A 490 -21.60 0.42 4.43
C LEU A 490 -21.62 0.28 2.91
N LEU A 491 -21.91 1.38 2.22
CA LEU A 491 -21.83 1.42 0.76
C LEU A 491 -20.36 1.32 0.33
N SER A 492 -20.09 0.69 -0.81
CA SER A 492 -18.73 0.46 -1.32
C SER A 492 -17.94 1.74 -1.64
N ASN A 493 -18.63 2.88 -1.76
CA ASN A 493 -18.06 4.19 -2.04
C ASN A 493 -17.94 5.08 -0.78
N VAL A 494 -18.06 4.51 0.42
CA VAL A 494 -17.93 5.27 1.67
C VAL A 494 -16.47 5.31 2.10
N LEU A 495 -15.95 6.52 2.30
CA LEU A 495 -14.66 6.72 2.96
C LEU A 495 -14.84 6.61 4.49
N ILE A 496 -14.16 5.65 5.12
CA ILE A 496 -14.15 5.53 6.57
C ILE A 496 -12.97 6.32 7.13
N VAL A 497 -13.30 7.30 7.97
CA VAL A 497 -12.35 7.98 8.83
C VAL A 497 -12.48 7.42 10.23
N TYR A 498 -11.38 6.95 10.81
CA TYR A 498 -11.35 6.43 12.16
C TYR A 498 -10.25 7.10 12.99
N ARG A 499 -10.44 7.14 14.30
CA ARG A 499 -9.43 7.58 15.27
C ARG A 499 -9.28 6.52 16.34
N ALA A 500 -8.13 5.84 16.35
CA ALA A 500 -7.77 4.97 17.45
C ALA A 500 -7.20 5.81 18.61
N ARG A 501 -7.72 5.61 19.82
CA ARG A 501 -7.14 6.19 21.06
C ARG A 501 -6.78 5.05 22.00
N ALA A 502 -5.48 4.78 22.16
CA ALA A 502 -5.01 3.82 23.15
C ALA A 502 -5.19 4.41 24.56
N LYS A 503 -6.00 3.76 25.42
CA LYS A 503 -6.05 4.07 26.85
C LYS A 503 -5.08 3.17 27.59
N LEU A 504 -3.87 3.67 27.84
CA LEU A 504 -2.87 2.94 28.62
C LEU A 504 -3.18 3.10 30.12
N SER A 505 -3.74 2.07 30.76
CA SER A 505 -3.80 2.04 32.23
C SER A 505 -2.40 1.76 32.79
N GLY A 506 -1.88 2.72 33.57
CA GLY A 506 -0.56 2.68 34.19
C GLY A 506 -0.49 1.65 35.31
N SER A 507 -0.21 0.39 34.96
CA SER A 507 0.35 -0.62 35.85
C SER A 507 0.81 -1.78 34.99
N CYS A 508 2.04 -1.70 34.47
CA CYS A 508 2.73 -2.86 33.90
C CYS A 508 3.27 -3.78 35.00
N LYS A 509 2.57 -3.93 36.13
CA LYS A 509 2.84 -4.94 37.16
C LYS A 509 1.87 -6.10 36.96
N GLY A 510 2.09 -6.86 35.89
CA GLY A 510 1.63 -8.25 35.86
C GLY A 510 2.50 -9.02 36.84
N SER A 511 1.93 -9.39 37.98
CA SER A 511 2.55 -10.20 39.03
C SER A 511 2.90 -11.59 38.48
N TYR A 512 4.14 -11.78 38.07
CA TYR A 512 4.87 -13.04 38.27
C TYR A 512 6.22 -12.65 38.89
N ASN A 513 6.58 -13.35 39.96
CA ASN A 513 7.50 -12.91 41.01
C ASN A 513 8.90 -12.45 40.54
N ALA A 514 9.34 -11.32 41.12
CA ALA A 514 10.72 -10.85 41.42
C ALA A 514 11.75 -10.80 40.26
N GLU A 515 12.58 -9.78 40.04
CA GLU A 515 13.23 -8.82 40.93
C GLU A 515 13.38 -7.44 40.26
N SER A 516 13.53 -6.40 41.07
CA SER A 516 13.65 -5.00 40.70
C SER A 516 14.86 -4.67 39.81
N PHE A 517 14.65 -3.96 38.70
CA PHE A 517 15.72 -3.29 37.96
C PHE A 517 15.44 -1.78 37.81
N ARG A 518 16.49 -0.98 38.02
CA ARG A 518 16.50 0.49 37.90
C ARG A 518 16.50 0.92 36.44
N PHE A 519 15.77 2.00 36.17
CA PHE A 519 15.68 2.67 34.87
C PHE A 519 17.02 3.29 34.46
N SER A 520 17.44 3.00 33.23
CA SER A 520 18.46 3.73 32.47
C SER A 520 17.85 4.02 31.09
N ASP A 521 18.11 5.22 30.55
CA ASP A 521 17.50 5.87 29.36
C ASP A 521 17.67 5.15 28.00
N GLN A 522 17.44 3.84 27.93
CA GLN A 522 17.26 3.12 26.67
C GLN A 522 15.82 2.64 26.55
N LYS A 523 15.19 2.92 25.40
CA LYS A 523 13.85 2.48 24.97
C LYS A 523 13.49 1.12 25.59
N ASP A 524 12.75 1.14 26.70
CA ASP A 524 12.48 -0.05 27.52
C ASP A 524 11.43 -0.94 26.81
N PRO A 525 11.78 -2.18 26.42
CA PRO A 525 10.92 -3.06 25.64
C PRO A 525 9.67 -3.52 26.41
N CYS A 526 9.61 -3.37 27.74
CA CYS A 526 8.37 -3.59 28.49
C CYS A 526 7.31 -2.52 28.20
N VAL A 527 7.73 -1.28 27.90
CA VAL A 527 6.83 -0.23 27.41
C VAL A 527 6.47 -0.51 25.96
N GLN A 528 7.43 -0.86 25.11
CA GLN A 528 7.13 -1.15 23.70
C GLN A 528 6.23 -2.36 23.53
N ILE A 529 6.50 -3.52 24.13
CA ILE A 529 5.75 -4.78 23.89
C ILE A 529 4.37 -4.77 24.57
N ARG A 530 4.22 -4.22 25.79
CA ARG A 530 2.90 -4.12 26.44
C ARG A 530 2.08 -2.92 25.95
N CYS A 531 2.71 -1.88 25.40
CA CYS A 531 1.97 -0.89 24.62
C CYS A 531 1.65 -1.43 23.22
N PHE A 532 2.52 -2.21 22.56
CA PHE A 532 2.27 -2.85 21.25
C PHE A 532 1.05 -3.77 21.30
N LEU A 533 0.96 -4.59 22.34
CA LEU A 533 -0.21 -5.43 22.65
C LEU A 533 -1.50 -4.62 22.90
N ARG A 534 -1.40 -3.29 23.12
CA ARG A 534 -2.53 -2.36 23.26
C ARG A 534 -2.68 -1.37 22.08
N PHE A 535 -1.74 -1.36 21.13
CA PHE A 535 -1.74 -0.53 19.93
C PHE A 535 -2.16 -1.33 18.67
N CYS A 536 -2.26 -2.67 18.74
CA CYS A 536 -2.70 -3.56 17.64
C CYS A 536 -4.12 -3.32 17.10
N CYS A 537 -4.82 -2.29 17.57
CA CYS A 537 -6.11 -1.86 17.05
C CYS A 537 -6.03 -1.02 15.76
N ILE A 538 -4.88 -0.98 15.09
CA ILE A 538 -4.70 -0.26 13.82
C ILE A 538 -4.67 -1.30 12.71
N HIS A 539 -5.86 -1.65 12.22
CA HIS A 539 -6.01 -2.26 10.91
C HIS A 539 -6.77 -1.30 10.01
N LEU A 540 -6.14 -1.04 8.84
CA LEU A 540 -6.80 -0.52 7.67
C LEU A 540 -8.09 -1.31 7.44
N VAL A 541 -9.21 -0.59 7.49
CA VAL A 541 -10.50 -1.16 7.13
C VAL A 541 -10.44 -1.55 5.65
N ARG A 542 -10.49 -2.85 5.36
CA ARG A 542 -10.86 -3.34 4.04
C ARG A 542 -12.36 -3.21 3.90
N MET A 543 -12.81 -2.32 3.03
CA MET A 543 -14.05 -2.58 2.30
C MET A 543 -13.71 -3.52 1.15
N LYS A 544 -14.40 -4.67 1.07
CA LYS A 544 -14.50 -5.39 -0.20
C LYS A 544 -15.26 -4.47 -1.16
N ALA A 545 -14.54 -3.68 -1.96
CA ALA A 545 -15.11 -3.13 -3.18
C ALA A 545 -15.43 -4.33 -4.08
N ILE A 546 -16.70 -4.72 -4.10
CA ILE A 546 -17.22 -5.64 -5.10
C ILE A 546 -16.95 -4.97 -6.45
N SER A 547 -16.21 -5.65 -7.32
CA SER A 547 -16.01 -5.27 -8.71
C SER A 547 -17.31 -4.78 -9.32
N ILE A 548 -17.32 -3.52 -9.77
CA ILE A 548 -18.41 -3.02 -10.60
C ILE A 548 -18.16 -3.57 -12.00
N ALA A 549 -18.76 -4.72 -12.29
CA ALA A 549 -19.07 -5.10 -13.66
C ALA A 549 -20.14 -4.15 -14.17
N TYR A 550 -19.78 -3.29 -15.13
CA TYR A 550 -20.77 -2.53 -15.90
C TYR A 550 -21.57 -3.51 -16.77
N TRP A 551 -22.80 -3.85 -16.34
CA TRP A 551 -23.79 -4.38 -17.27
C TRP A 551 -24.66 -3.25 -17.81
N ARG A 552 -24.63 -3.20 -19.14
CA ARG A 552 -25.35 -2.35 -20.08
C ARG A 552 -26.82 -2.19 -19.70
N VAL A 553 -27.28 -0.93 -19.68
CA VAL A 553 -28.69 -0.57 -19.60
C VAL A 553 -29.33 -0.89 -20.95
N ASP A 554 -30.26 -1.85 -20.96
CA ASP A 554 -31.30 -1.94 -21.98
C ASP A 554 -32.67 -1.76 -21.31
N HIS A 555 -33.52 -0.99 -22.01
CA HIS A 555 -34.83 -0.46 -21.66
C HIS A 555 -35.75 -1.33 -20.76
N SER A 556 -36.49 -0.70 -19.84
CA SER A 556 -37.98 -0.63 -19.81
C SER A 556 -38.56 -0.18 -18.45
N PHE A 557 -39.68 0.54 -18.52
CA PHE A 557 -40.53 1.11 -17.46
C PHE A 557 -40.91 0.16 -16.30
N CYS A 558 -41.09 0.69 -15.08
CA CYS A 558 -42.38 0.67 -14.36
C CYS A 558 -42.37 1.37 -12.98
N THR A 559 -43.45 2.12 -12.76
CA THR A 559 -43.91 2.85 -11.56
C THR A 559 -44.50 1.92 -10.49
N VAL A 560 -44.22 2.15 -9.18
CA VAL A 560 -45.07 1.79 -8.01
C VAL A 560 -44.72 2.74 -6.84
N ILE A 561 -45.49 3.80 -6.55
CA ILE A 561 -46.60 3.96 -5.58
C ILE A 561 -46.23 3.64 -4.10
N LEU A 562 -46.31 4.70 -3.26
CA LEU A 562 -46.15 4.77 -1.79
C LEU A 562 -47.16 3.87 -1.02
N PRO A 563 -46.97 3.65 0.31
CA PRO A 563 -47.66 4.53 1.27
C PRO A 563 -46.89 4.83 2.58
N HIS A 564 -47.04 6.07 3.04
CA HIS A 564 -47.01 6.47 4.45
C HIS A 564 -48.21 5.81 5.19
N PRO A 565 -48.19 5.52 6.51
CA PRO A 565 -48.74 6.53 7.42
C PRO A 565 -48.15 6.57 8.86
N SER A 566 -48.13 7.80 9.41
CA SER A 566 -48.53 8.23 10.77
C SER A 566 -47.70 7.96 12.06
N PHE A 567 -47.16 9.08 12.59
CA PHE A 567 -47.27 9.62 13.98
C PHE A 567 -46.49 8.94 15.14
N PRO A 568 -46.34 9.60 16.32
CA PRO A 568 -45.57 10.82 16.60
C PRO A 568 -44.63 10.67 17.83
N TYR A 569 -43.57 11.45 18.00
CA TYR A 569 -43.17 11.93 19.34
C TYR A 569 -42.39 13.26 19.27
N GLN A 570 -42.74 14.12 20.23
CA GLN A 570 -42.26 15.49 20.42
C GLN A 570 -40.85 15.55 21.04
N ILE A 571 -40.03 16.46 20.49
CA ILE A 571 -39.28 17.56 21.13
C ILE A 571 -38.72 17.31 22.55
N ASN A 572 -37.39 17.44 22.69
CA ASN A 572 -36.79 18.38 23.64
C ASN A 572 -35.40 18.81 23.17
N PHE A 573 -35.23 20.13 23.04
CA PHE A 573 -33.94 20.80 22.94
C PHE A 573 -33.31 20.82 24.33
N ALA A 574 -32.02 20.49 24.41
CA ALA A 574 -31.15 20.94 25.49
C ALA A 574 -29.78 21.24 24.88
N ASP A 575 -29.43 22.52 24.88
CA ASP A 575 -28.05 23.01 24.84
C ASP A 575 -27.19 22.23 25.85
N PHE A 576 -25.92 21.97 25.52
CA PHE A 576 -24.77 22.22 26.41
C PHE A 576 -23.44 21.96 25.67
N THR A 577 -22.76 23.07 25.39
CA THR A 577 -21.33 23.35 25.65
C THR A 577 -20.29 22.27 25.36
N GLN A 578 -19.51 22.51 24.30
CA GLN A 578 -18.05 22.71 24.32
C GLN A 578 -17.35 22.44 25.67
N GLU A 579 -16.54 21.38 25.76
CA GLU A 579 -15.14 21.35 26.25
C GLU A 579 -14.59 19.89 26.31
N ASP A 580 -13.31 19.78 25.96
CA ASP A 580 -12.32 18.67 26.04
C ASP A 580 -12.36 17.44 25.10
#